data_AF-A0A8I2JZ62-F1
#
_entry.id   AF-A0A8I2JZ62-F1
#
_cell.length_a   1.000
_cell.length_b   1.000
_cell.length_c   1.000
_cell.angle_alpha   90.00
_cell.angle_beta   90.00
_cell.angle_gamma   90.00
#
_symmetry.space_group_name_H-M   'P 1'
#
loop_
_entity.id
_entity.type
_entity.pdbx_description
1 polymer ?
#
loop_
_entity_poly.entity_id
_entity_poly.type
_entity_poly.pdbx_seq_one_letter_code
_entity_poly.pdbx_strand_id
1 'polypeptide(L)'
;MDDKVKIDRLKDIAANSKQLVAFTGAGLSAESGIPTYRGADGIWSKYDPAKYANFQYFLKDPSYYWQFFRDVRYPSLKQAQPSAA
;
A
#
# COMPACT_ATOMS: atom_id res chain seq x y z
N MET A 1 -7.49 27.60 -3.79
CA MET A 1 -8.82 27.24 -3.27
C MET A 1 -8.61 26.49 -1.96
N ASP A 2 -9.22 26.98 -0.89
CA ASP A 2 -9.04 26.50 0.49
C ASP A 2 -9.39 25.00 0.62
N ASP A 3 -8.64 24.26 1.43
CA ASP A 3 -8.80 22.81 1.60
C ASP A 3 -10.14 22.46 2.24
N LYS A 4 -10.67 23.34 3.10
CA LYS A 4 -12.02 23.22 3.64
C LYS A 4 -13.08 23.18 2.53
N VAL A 5 -12.97 24.07 1.54
CA VAL A 5 -13.90 24.15 0.40
C VAL A 5 -13.85 22.87 -0.44
N LYS A 6 -12.66 22.26 -0.60
CA LYS A 6 -12.52 20.98 -1.34
C LYS A 6 -13.16 19.82 -0.59
N ILE A 7 -12.97 19.74 0.72
CA ILE A 7 -13.53 18.68 1.56
C ILE A 7 -15.05 18.75 1.58
N ASP A 8 -15.61 19.96 1.73
CA ASP A 8 -17.07 20.13 1.76
C ASP A 8 -17.68 19.74 0.41
N ARG A 9 -17.05 20.11 -0.71
CA ARG A 9 -17.46 19.66 -2.05
C ARG A 9 -17.39 18.14 -2.21
N LEU A 10 -16.37 17.48 -1.65
CA LEU A 10 -16.25 16.02 -1.71
C LEU A 10 -17.38 15.34 -0.92
N LYS A 11 -17.73 15.87 0.26
CA LYS A 11 -18.87 15.38 1.06
C LYS A 11 -20.18 15.48 0.27
N ASP A 12 -20.41 16.60 -0.39
CA ASP A 12 -21.62 16.80 -1.20
C ASP A 12 -21.70 15.81 -2.37
N ILE A 13 -20.57 15.60 -3.08
CA ILE A 13 -20.50 14.61 -4.16
C ILE A 13 -20.77 13.21 -3.62
N ALA A 14 -20.14 12.83 -2.50
CA ALA A 14 -20.31 11.51 -1.91
C ALA A 14 -21.76 11.27 -1.44
N ALA A 15 -22.38 12.25 -0.78
CA ALA A 15 -23.75 12.16 -0.27
C ALA A 15 -24.81 12.03 -1.38
N ASN A 16 -24.57 12.64 -2.55
CA ASN A 16 -25.52 12.63 -3.67
C ASN A 16 -25.20 11.56 -4.73
N SER A 17 -24.10 10.81 -4.58
CA SER A 17 -23.73 9.75 -5.51
C SER A 17 -24.54 8.49 -5.25
N LYS A 18 -25.15 7.93 -6.30
CA LYS A 18 -25.84 6.63 -6.22
C LYS A 18 -24.87 5.45 -6.11
N GLN A 19 -23.65 5.64 -6.60
CA GLN A 19 -22.59 4.64 -6.59
C GLN A 19 -21.25 5.35 -6.38
N LEU A 20 -20.55 5.00 -5.30
CA LEU A 20 -19.24 5.55 -4.96
C LEU A 20 -18.18 4.45 -5.12
N VAL A 21 -17.06 4.80 -5.75
CA VAL A 21 -15.91 3.91 -5.93
C VAL A 21 -14.67 4.62 -5.40
N ALA A 22 -13.95 3.96 -4.50
CA ALA A 22 -12.68 4.44 -3.98
C ALA A 22 -11.53 3.63 -4.59
N PHE A 23 -10.59 4.32 -5.23
CA PHE A 23 -9.31 3.72 -5.65
C PHE A 23 -8.30 3.93 -4.54
N THR A 24 -7.87 2.84 -3.91
CA THR A 24 -6.91 2.86 -2.81
C THR A 24 -5.59 2.25 -3.25
N GLY A 25 -4.57 2.40 -2.41
CA GLY A 25 -3.26 1.80 -2.64
C GLY A 25 -2.51 1.63 -1.32
N ALA A 26 -1.24 1.25 -1.41
CA ALA A 26 -0.41 0.96 -0.23
C ALA A 26 -0.34 2.12 0.79
N GLY A 27 -0.56 3.37 0.35
CA GLY A 27 -0.59 4.53 1.25
C GLY A 27 -1.68 4.44 2.32
N LEU A 28 -2.83 3.83 2.02
CA LEU A 28 -3.91 3.65 3.00
C LEU A 28 -3.49 2.70 4.13
N SER A 29 -2.60 1.73 3.84
CA SER A 29 -2.07 0.77 4.80
C SER A 29 -0.85 1.28 5.58
N ALA A 30 -0.28 2.43 5.20
CA ALA A 30 0.91 2.97 5.86
C ALA A 30 0.63 3.31 7.33
N GLU A 31 -0.56 3.84 7.61
CA GLU A 31 -1.01 4.17 8.98
C GLU A 31 -1.25 2.92 9.84
N SER A 32 -1.51 1.76 9.22
CA SER A 32 -1.57 0.46 9.88
C SER A 32 -0.19 -0.14 10.16
N GLY A 33 0.90 0.60 9.90
CA GLY A 33 2.27 0.13 10.09
C GLY A 33 2.78 -0.81 8.99
N ILE A 34 2.06 -0.93 7.86
CA ILE A 34 2.48 -1.75 6.72
C ILE A 34 3.37 -0.89 5.80
N PRO A 35 4.65 -1.24 5.60
CA PRO A 35 5.53 -0.45 4.75
C PRO A 35 5.02 -0.39 3.31
N THR A 36 5.05 0.82 2.74
CA THR A 36 4.76 1.04 1.33
C THR A 36 5.88 0.47 0.45
N TYR A 37 5.55 0.20 -0.81
CA TYR A 37 6.55 -0.24 -1.78
C TYR A 37 7.44 0.91 -2.28
N ARG A 38 6.89 2.12 -2.38
CA ARG A 38 7.56 3.33 -2.91
C ARG A 38 7.59 4.45 -1.86
N GLY A 39 8.43 5.45 -2.06
CA GLY A 39 8.65 6.58 -1.15
C GLY A 39 10.07 6.59 -0.59
N ALA A 40 10.40 7.61 0.22
CA ALA A 40 11.74 7.78 0.81
C ALA A 40 12.20 6.51 1.56
N ASP A 41 11.30 5.91 2.33
CA ASP A 41 11.53 4.68 3.10
C ASP A 41 10.80 3.45 2.54
N GLY A 42 10.38 3.51 1.26
CA GLY A 42 9.67 2.41 0.61
C GLY A 42 10.55 1.18 0.45
N ILE A 43 9.94 0.00 0.43
CA ILE A 43 10.67 -1.29 0.28
C ILE A 43 11.63 -1.28 -0.93
N TRP A 44 11.25 -0.63 -2.03
CA TRP A 44 12.07 -0.59 -3.24
C TRP A 44 13.33 0.28 -3.15
N SER A 45 13.53 1.04 -2.07
CA SER A 45 14.82 1.68 -1.81
C SER A 45 15.88 0.70 -1.29
N LYS A 46 15.45 -0.48 -0.81
CA LYS A 46 16.32 -1.53 -0.25
C LYS A 46 16.32 -2.82 -1.07
N TYR A 47 15.22 -3.10 -1.78
CA TYR A 47 15.03 -4.33 -2.55
C TYR A 47 14.77 -4.00 -4.01
N ASP A 48 15.54 -4.55 -4.95
CA ASP A 48 15.37 -4.27 -6.37
C ASP A 48 14.03 -4.83 -6.90
N PRO A 49 13.08 -3.98 -7.33
CA PRO A 49 11.80 -4.45 -7.85
C PRO A 49 11.94 -5.31 -9.13
N ALA A 50 13.01 -5.15 -9.92
CA ALA A 50 13.24 -5.98 -11.11
C ALA A 50 13.46 -7.46 -10.77
N LYS A 51 13.86 -7.73 -9.52
CA LYS A 51 13.94 -9.07 -8.93
C LYS A 51 12.70 -9.39 -8.09
N TYR A 52 12.32 -8.55 -7.13
CA TYR A 52 11.30 -8.86 -6.12
C TYR A 52 9.84 -8.69 -6.57
N ALA A 53 9.60 -7.99 -7.67
CA ALA A 53 8.28 -7.83 -8.29
C ALA A 53 8.24 -8.42 -9.71
N ASN A 54 9.02 -9.46 -9.97
CA ASN A 54 9.15 -10.07 -11.29
C ASN A 54 8.75 -11.56 -11.25
N PHE A 55 7.67 -11.88 -11.94
CA PHE A 55 7.12 -13.23 -11.99
C PHE A 55 8.08 -14.24 -12.63
N GLN A 56 8.87 -13.83 -13.63
CA GLN A 56 9.82 -14.73 -14.29
C GLN A 56 10.98 -15.11 -13.36
N TYR A 57 11.40 -14.20 -12.49
CA TYR A 57 12.39 -14.52 -11.45
C TYR A 57 11.82 -15.49 -10.41
N PHE A 58 10.58 -15.23 -9.97
CA PHE A 58 9.89 -16.09 -9.01
C PHE A 58 9.75 -17.54 -9.52
N LEU A 59 9.41 -17.74 -10.79
CA LEU A 59 9.28 -19.09 -11.38
C LEU A 59 10.61 -19.85 -11.45
N LYS A 60 11.74 -19.17 -11.59
CA LYS A 60 13.06 -19.80 -11.63
C LYS A 60 13.51 -20.27 -10.26
N ASP A 61 13.28 -19.44 -9.25
CA ASP A 61 13.58 -19.74 -7.85
C ASP A 61 12.66 -18.90 -6.96
N PRO A 62 11.65 -19.50 -6.30
CA PRO A 62 10.76 -18.75 -5.42
C PRO A 62 11.37 -18.47 -4.03
N SER A 63 12.52 -19.09 -3.69
CA SER A 63 13.07 -19.06 -2.33
C SER A 63 13.44 -17.64 -1.88
N TYR A 64 14.04 -16.83 -2.76
CA TYR A 64 14.41 -15.45 -2.43
C TYR A 64 13.20 -14.59 -2.05
N TYR A 65 12.05 -14.77 -2.72
CA TYR A 65 10.84 -14.02 -2.42
C TYR A 65 10.23 -14.48 -1.11
N TRP A 66 10.20 -15.79 -0.85
CA TRP A 66 9.66 -16.31 0.41
C TRP A 66 10.51 -15.92 1.62
N GLN A 67 11.84 -15.87 1.48
CA GLN A 67 12.73 -15.35 2.52
C GLN A 67 12.44 -13.86 2.78
N PHE A 68 12.39 -13.04 1.72
CA PHE A 68 12.00 -11.64 1.82
C PHE A 68 10.61 -11.47 2.46
N PHE A 69 9.62 -12.26 2.07
CA PHE A 69 8.28 -12.16 2.63
C PHE A 69 8.28 -12.48 4.12
N ARG A 70 8.90 -13.60 4.52
CA ARG A 70 8.98 -14.03 5.92
C ARG A 70 9.68 -13.00 6.79
N ASP A 71 10.80 -12.45 6.32
CA ASP A 71 11.70 -11.64 7.15
C ASP A 71 11.35 -10.15 7.11
N VAL A 72 10.73 -9.67 6.02
CA VAL A 72 10.45 -8.24 5.79
C VAL A 72 8.96 -7.90 5.80
N ARG A 73 8.12 -8.71 5.14
CA ARG A 73 6.69 -8.39 4.96
C ARG A 73 5.84 -8.90 6.13
N TYR A 74 5.96 -10.19 6.42
CA TYR A 74 5.09 -10.90 7.35
C TYR A 74 5.06 -10.31 8.77
N PRO A 75 6.17 -9.83 9.37
CA PRO A 75 6.13 -9.27 10.72
C PRO A 75 5.18 -8.06 10.82
N SER A 76 5.23 -7.15 9.86
CA SER A 76 4.34 -5.97 9.81
C SER A 76 2.88 -6.36 9.58
N LEU A 77 2.63 -7.31 8.66
CA LEU A 77 1.28 -7.78 8.34
C LEU A 77 0.63 -8.51 9.52
N LYS A 78 1.40 -9.28 10.28
CA LYS A 78 0.91 -10.04 11.44
C LYS A 78 0.45 -9.13 12.57
N GLN A 79 1.06 -7.95 12.72
CA GLN A 79 0.76 -7.00 13.79
C GLN A 79 -0.26 -5.93 13.37
N ALA A 80 -0.39 -5.68 12.07
CA ALA A 80 -1.27 -4.66 11.53
C ALA A 80 -2.74 -4.90 11.90
N GLN A 81 -3.45 -3.81 12.14
CA GLN A 81 -4.90 -3.73 12.29
C GLN A 81 -5.42 -2.62 11.39
N PRO A 82 -6.72 -2.62 11.01
CA PRO A 82 -7.31 -1.51 10.29
C PRO A 82 -7.03 -0.17 10.99
N SER A 83 -6.59 0.83 10.22
CA SER A 83 -6.47 2.20 10.71
C SER A 83 -7.84 2.89 10.70
N ALA A 84 -7.88 4.13 11.18
CA ALA A 84 -9.10 4.95 11.15
C ALA A 84 -9.45 5.51 9.75
N ALA A 85 -8.61 5.24 8.75
CA ALA A 85 -8.76 5.71 7.39
C ALA A 85 -9.79 4.90 6.57
#